data_AF-A0A915N557-F1
#
_entry.id   AF-A0A915N557-F1
#
_cell.length_a   1.000
_cell.length_b   1.000
_cell.length_c   1.000
_cell.angle_alpha   90.00
_cell.angle_beta   90.00
_cell.angle_gamma   90.00
#
_symmetry.space_group_name_H-M   'P 1'
#
loop_
_entity.id
_entity.type
_entity.pdbx_description
1 polymer ?
#
loop_
_entity_poly.entity_id
_entity_poly.type
_entity_poly.pdbx_seq_one_letter_code
_entity_poly.pdbx_strand_id
1 'polypeptide(L)'
;DIAKKLCNEFGNDKIILLTREGKLGLGSAYVFGLKQARGDFVILMDADLSHHPKHIPEMIALQDKNNYDIVTGTRYSLGGGVSGWDFKRKLISRGANFLAQFLLEPGVSDLTGSFRLYRKNVLKDLMEMMFRAKKMGFSVGEVPIEFVDRFYGESK
;
A
#
# COMPACT_ATOMS: atom_id res chain seq x y z
N ASP A 1 -11.10 -7.68 19.93
CA ASP A 1 -12.58 -7.65 20.08
C ASP A 1 -13.31 -6.97 18.93
N ILE A 2 -12.88 -5.81 18.43
CA ILE A 2 -13.54 -5.12 17.30
C ILE A 2 -13.65 -6.00 16.05
N ALA A 3 -12.56 -6.62 15.61
CA ALA A 3 -12.58 -7.48 14.42
C ALA A 3 -13.58 -8.65 14.51
N LYS A 4 -13.77 -9.24 15.71
CA LYS A 4 -14.77 -10.30 15.94
C LYS A 4 -16.19 -9.76 15.81
N LYS A 5 -16.45 -8.56 16.36
CA LYS A 5 -17.75 -7.90 16.21
C LYS A 5 -18.08 -7.63 14.74
N LEU A 6 -17.11 -7.13 13.97
CA LEU A 6 -17.27 -6.89 12.54
C LEU A 6 -17.58 -8.19 11.76
N CYS A 7 -16.93 -9.32 12.10
CA CYS A 7 -17.27 -10.61 11.48
C CYS A 7 -18.72 -11.02 11.77
N ASN A 8 -19.20 -10.80 12.99
CA ASN A 8 -20.58 -11.12 13.36
C ASN A 8 -21.60 -10.21 12.65
N GLU A 9 -21.25 -8.95 12.42
CA GLU A 9 -22.14 -7.95 11.80
C GLU A 9 -22.21 -8.10 10.28
N PHE A 10 -21.07 -8.30 9.61
CA PHE A 10 -20.99 -8.33 8.15
C PHE A 10 -20.98 -9.74 7.55
N GLY A 11 -20.82 -10.77 8.37
CA GLY A 11 -20.74 -12.17 7.94
C GLY A 11 -19.31 -12.62 7.59
N ASN A 12 -19.08 -13.92 7.76
CA ASN A 12 -17.78 -14.56 7.50
C ASN A 12 -17.48 -14.74 6.00
N ASP A 13 -18.44 -14.47 5.13
CA ASP A 13 -18.26 -14.41 3.67
C ASP A 13 -17.58 -13.11 3.22
N LYS A 14 -17.82 -12.00 3.95
CA LYS A 14 -17.24 -10.68 3.66
C LYS A 14 -16.01 -10.38 4.50
N ILE A 15 -16.04 -10.73 5.78
CA ILE A 15 -14.94 -10.46 6.70
C ILE A 15 -14.42 -11.78 7.26
N ILE A 16 -13.19 -12.14 6.90
CA ILE A 16 -12.52 -13.34 7.40
C ILE A 16 -11.47 -12.92 8.42
N LEU A 17 -11.70 -13.22 9.69
CA LEU A 17 -10.72 -13.00 10.74
C LEU A 17 -9.75 -14.18 10.82
N LEU A 18 -8.47 -13.89 10.61
CA LEU A 18 -7.38 -14.85 10.68
C LEU A 18 -6.53 -14.57 11.92
N THR A 19 -6.58 -15.46 12.91
CA THR A 19 -5.78 -15.37 14.14
C THR A 19 -4.52 -16.24 14.06
N ARG A 20 -3.43 -15.77 14.68
CA ARG A 20 -2.15 -16.47 14.73
C ARG A 20 -1.71 -16.64 16.18
N GLU A 21 -1.06 -17.76 16.48
CA GLU A 21 -0.63 -18.12 17.85
C GLU A 21 0.47 -17.21 18.42
N GLY A 22 1.14 -16.40 17.59
CA GLY A 22 2.16 -15.46 18.03
C GLY A 22 2.54 -14.40 17.00
N LYS A 23 3.32 -13.41 17.43
CA LYS A 23 3.88 -12.34 16.58
C LYS A 23 5.09 -12.85 15.79
N LEU A 24 4.87 -13.51 14.64
CA LEU A 24 5.99 -13.99 13.78
C LEU A 24 6.41 -12.95 12.72
N GLY A 25 6.20 -11.65 12.98
CA GLY A 25 6.53 -10.54 12.06
C GLY A 25 5.45 -10.19 11.03
N LEU A 26 5.63 -9.03 10.38
CA LEU A 26 4.67 -8.43 9.43
C LEU A 26 4.62 -9.20 8.11
N GLY A 27 5.77 -9.58 7.54
CA GLY A 27 5.83 -10.34 6.29
C GLY A 27 5.04 -11.66 6.37
N SER A 28 5.20 -12.41 7.48
CA SER A 28 4.43 -13.64 7.69
C SER A 28 2.92 -13.39 7.87
N ALA A 29 2.52 -12.19 8.31
CA ALA A 29 1.10 -11.83 8.38
C ALA A 29 0.51 -11.63 6.99
N TYR A 30 1.26 -10.97 6.10
CA TYR A 30 0.87 -10.86 4.69
C TYR A 30 0.80 -12.23 4.02
N VAL A 31 1.82 -13.10 4.17
CA VAL A 31 1.77 -14.49 3.64
C VAL A 31 0.48 -15.19 4.06
N PHE A 32 0.14 -15.08 5.36
CA PHE A 32 -1.00 -15.78 5.94
C PHE A 32 -2.33 -15.28 5.39
N GLY A 33 -2.51 -13.95 5.30
CA GLY A 33 -3.70 -13.34 4.70
C GLY A 33 -3.84 -13.63 3.20
N LEU A 34 -2.73 -13.59 2.46
CA LEU A 34 -2.71 -13.81 1.01
C LEU A 34 -3.14 -15.20 0.60
N LYS A 35 -2.82 -16.21 1.40
CA LYS A 35 -3.31 -17.59 1.17
C LYS A 35 -4.84 -17.68 1.17
N GLN A 36 -5.53 -16.75 1.83
CA GLN A 36 -6.99 -16.72 1.93
C GLN A 36 -7.64 -15.75 0.93
N ALA A 37 -6.85 -14.88 0.27
CA ALA A 37 -7.36 -13.93 -0.71
C ALA A 37 -7.89 -14.66 -1.96
N ARG A 38 -9.15 -14.39 -2.33
CA ARG A 38 -9.84 -15.08 -3.43
C ARG A 38 -9.84 -14.31 -4.75
N GLY A 39 -9.81 -12.98 -4.71
CA GLY A 39 -9.86 -12.14 -5.91
C GLY A 39 -8.58 -12.20 -6.76
N ASP A 40 -8.70 -11.79 -8.02
CA ASP A 40 -7.58 -11.67 -8.97
C ASP A 40 -6.66 -10.50 -8.65
N PHE A 41 -7.20 -9.51 -7.92
CA PHE A 41 -6.48 -8.37 -7.39
C PHE A 41 -6.57 -8.35 -5.86
N VAL A 42 -5.49 -7.92 -5.22
CA VAL A 42 -5.38 -7.82 -3.76
C VAL A 42 -4.91 -6.42 -3.39
N ILE A 43 -5.63 -5.80 -2.47
CA ILE A 43 -5.22 -4.53 -1.87
C ILE A 43 -4.66 -4.82 -0.47
N LEU A 44 -3.45 -4.33 -0.22
CA LEU A 44 -2.87 -4.25 1.11
C LEU A 44 -3.08 -2.83 1.63
N MET A 45 -3.56 -2.70 2.87
CA MET A 45 -3.72 -1.42 3.56
C MET A 45 -3.58 -1.60 5.07
N ASP A 46 -3.16 -0.53 5.75
CA ASP A 46 -3.11 -0.51 7.21
C ASP A 46 -4.50 -0.25 7.81
N ALA A 47 -4.76 -0.83 8.99
CA ALA A 47 -6.05 -0.72 9.66
C ALA A 47 -6.23 0.59 10.48
N ASP A 48 -5.21 1.44 10.54
CA ASP A 48 -5.20 2.69 11.31
C ASP A 48 -5.79 3.90 10.56
N LEU A 49 -6.35 3.66 9.37
CA LEU A 49 -6.92 4.66 8.46
C LEU A 49 -5.94 5.73 7.95
N SER A 50 -4.63 5.59 8.21
CA SER A 50 -3.62 6.45 7.56
C SER A 50 -3.67 6.30 6.03
N HIS A 51 -4.12 5.14 5.56
CA HIS A 51 -4.47 4.87 4.17
C HIS A 51 -5.98 4.89 4.00
N HIS A 52 -6.52 6.01 3.52
CA HIS A 52 -7.96 6.19 3.42
C HIS A 52 -8.56 5.35 2.27
N PRO A 53 -9.57 4.47 2.52
CA PRO A 53 -10.17 3.61 1.50
C PRO A 53 -10.78 4.35 0.29
N LYS A 54 -11.04 5.65 0.41
CA LYS A 54 -11.54 6.54 -0.67
C LYS A 54 -10.71 6.44 -1.97
N HIS A 55 -9.43 6.10 -1.85
CA HIS A 55 -8.52 6.00 -2.99
C HIS A 55 -8.59 4.65 -3.72
N ILE A 56 -9.22 3.62 -3.13
CA ILE A 56 -9.33 2.29 -3.74
C ILE A 56 -9.98 2.32 -5.14
N PRO A 57 -11.12 3.02 -5.36
CA PRO A 57 -11.73 3.10 -6.69
C PRO A 57 -10.80 3.70 -7.75
N GLU A 58 -10.00 4.70 -7.39
CA GLU A 58 -9.03 5.32 -8.30
C GLU A 58 -7.88 4.37 -8.64
N MET A 59 -7.39 3.60 -7.65
CA MET A 59 -6.38 2.57 -7.88
C MET A 59 -6.88 1.48 -8.83
N ILE A 60 -8.12 1.05 -8.67
CA ILE A 60 -8.77 0.07 -9.56
C ILE A 60 -8.91 0.64 -10.97
N ALA A 61 -9.41 1.88 -11.11
CA ALA A 61 -9.58 2.53 -12.40
C ALA A 61 -8.25 2.71 -13.15
N LEU A 62 -7.18 3.09 -12.42
CA LEU A 62 -5.84 3.23 -13.00
C LEU A 62 -5.26 1.89 -13.46
N GLN A 63 -5.47 0.84 -12.65
CA GLN A 63 -5.07 -0.52 -12.99
C GLN A 63 -5.81 -0.99 -14.24
N ASP A 64 -7.13 -0.85 -14.30
CA ASP A 64 -7.97 -1.31 -15.41
C ASP A 64 -7.58 -0.59 -16.72
N LYS A 65 -7.45 0.74 -16.67
CA LYS A 65 -7.12 1.57 -17.83
C LYS A 65 -5.77 1.24 -18.48
N ASN A 66 -4.75 0.92 -17.68
CA ASN A 66 -3.37 0.76 -18.16
C ASN A 66 -2.84 -0.65 -18.00
N ASN A 67 -3.66 -1.56 -17.49
CA ASN A 67 -3.32 -2.96 -17.24
C ASN A 67 -2.11 -3.15 -16.31
N TYR A 68 -1.87 -2.24 -15.36
CA TYR A 68 -0.71 -2.32 -14.46
C TYR A 68 -0.69 -3.61 -13.61
N ASP A 69 0.50 -4.08 -13.28
CA ASP A 69 0.73 -5.22 -12.38
C ASP A 69 0.57 -4.83 -10.91
N ILE A 70 0.97 -3.59 -10.61
CA ILE A 70 0.95 -2.98 -9.28
C ILE A 70 0.45 -1.56 -9.42
N VAL A 71 -0.43 -1.13 -8.51
CA VAL A 71 -0.74 0.28 -8.32
C VAL A 71 -0.42 0.65 -6.87
N THR A 72 0.42 1.66 -6.67
CA THR A 72 0.78 2.13 -5.33
C THR A 72 0.14 3.47 -5.04
N GLY A 73 -0.37 3.64 -3.81
CA GLY A 73 -0.60 4.96 -3.28
C GLY A 73 0.75 5.64 -3.06
N THR A 74 0.86 6.91 -3.44
CA THR A 74 2.09 7.70 -3.23
C THR A 74 1.76 9.06 -2.61
N ARG A 75 2.58 9.46 -1.66
CA ARG A 75 2.55 10.80 -1.05
C ARG A 75 3.27 11.84 -1.90
N TYR A 76 4.01 11.40 -2.91
CA TYR A 76 5.06 12.18 -3.56
C TYR A 76 4.83 12.45 -5.05
N SER A 77 3.83 11.85 -5.71
CA SER A 77 3.49 12.21 -7.09
C SER A 77 2.68 13.52 -7.18
N LEU A 78 2.64 14.11 -8.38
CA LEU A 78 1.94 15.36 -8.67
C LEU A 78 0.45 15.22 -8.33
N GLY A 79 0.02 15.87 -7.25
CA GLY A 79 -1.33 15.78 -6.69
C GLY A 79 -1.39 15.25 -5.25
N GLY A 80 -0.30 14.61 -4.78
CA GLY A 80 -0.12 14.21 -3.38
C GLY A 80 0.31 15.38 -2.49
N GLY A 81 0.02 15.30 -1.20
CA GLY A 81 0.30 16.37 -0.26
C GLY A 81 0.62 15.86 1.14
N VAL A 82 1.52 16.57 1.82
CA VAL A 82 1.81 16.39 3.25
C VAL A 82 1.32 17.66 3.96
N SER A 83 0.30 17.54 4.80
CA SER A 83 -0.18 18.63 5.66
C SER A 83 0.74 18.80 6.87
N GLY A 84 1.12 20.04 7.21
CA GLY A 84 1.87 20.35 8.45
C GLY A 84 3.40 20.47 8.33
N TRP A 85 3.99 20.35 7.14
CA TRP A 85 5.45 20.51 6.96
C TRP A 85 5.88 21.93 6.57
N ASP A 86 6.94 22.41 7.21
CA ASP A 86 7.58 23.70 6.96
C ASP A 86 8.23 23.76 5.55
N PHE A 87 8.26 24.94 4.92
CA PHE A 87 8.55 25.10 3.49
C PHE A 87 9.98 24.63 3.11
N LYS A 88 10.96 24.84 4.00
CA LYS A 88 12.33 24.33 3.84
C LYS A 88 12.39 22.80 3.81
N ARG A 89 11.58 22.12 4.65
CA ARG A 89 11.54 20.66 4.73
C ARG A 89 10.94 20.05 3.46
N LYS A 90 9.95 20.72 2.87
CA LYS A 90 9.40 20.36 1.55
C LYS A 90 10.44 20.49 0.44
N LEU A 91 11.22 21.57 0.43
CA LEU A 91 12.29 21.79 -0.57
C LEU A 91 13.41 20.75 -0.47
N ILE A 92 13.91 20.47 0.73
CA ILE A 92 14.96 19.46 0.95
C ILE A 92 14.47 18.07 0.55
N SER A 93 13.23 17.71 0.93
CA SER A 93 12.64 16.43 0.57
C SER A 93 12.44 16.28 -0.95
N ARG A 94 11.99 17.33 -1.64
CA ARG A 94 11.86 17.32 -3.11
C ARG A 94 13.21 17.19 -3.81
N GLY A 95 14.25 17.85 -3.32
CA GLY A 95 15.60 17.73 -3.85
C GLY A 95 16.19 16.34 -3.68
N ALA A 96 16.03 15.75 -2.48
CA ALA A 96 16.46 14.38 -2.21
C ALA A 96 15.69 13.35 -3.06
N ASN A 97 14.37 13.54 -3.24
CA ASN A 97 13.56 12.68 -4.10
C ASN A 97 13.93 12.80 -5.58
N PHE A 98 14.23 14.02 -6.07
CA PHE A 98 14.67 14.22 -7.44
C PHE A 98 16.01 13.51 -7.70
N LEU A 99 16.98 13.65 -6.79
CA LEU A 99 18.27 12.96 -6.89
C LEU A 99 18.09 11.43 -6.83
N ALA A 100 17.23 10.94 -5.94
CA ALA A 100 16.92 9.51 -5.84
C ALA A 100 16.19 8.97 -7.07
N GLN A 101 15.27 9.73 -7.67
CA GLN A 101 14.60 9.36 -8.92
C GLN A 101 15.58 9.29 -10.09
N PHE A 102 16.50 10.27 -10.18
CA PHE A 102 17.50 10.31 -11.24
C PHE A 102 18.56 9.22 -11.10
N LEU A 103 19.01 8.92 -9.87
CA LEU A 103 20.09 7.95 -9.64
C LEU A 103 19.61 6.49 -9.58
N LEU A 104 18.38 6.23 -9.11
CA LEU A 104 17.87 4.87 -8.93
C LEU A 104 16.89 4.44 -10.05
N GLU A 105 16.48 5.38 -10.92
CA GLU A 105 15.41 5.24 -11.93
C GLU A 105 14.25 4.35 -11.46
N PRO A 106 13.76 4.45 -10.21
CA PRO A 106 13.02 3.34 -9.59
C PRO A 106 11.67 3.08 -10.26
N GLY A 107 11.20 3.97 -11.15
CA GLY A 107 9.89 3.90 -11.80
C GLY A 107 8.72 4.12 -10.83
N VAL A 108 9.01 4.39 -9.55
CA VAL A 108 8.06 4.49 -8.44
C VAL A 108 8.57 5.52 -7.44
N SER A 109 7.71 6.44 -7.00
CA SER A 109 8.02 7.57 -6.12
C SER A 109 7.89 7.26 -4.62
N ASP A 110 7.15 6.21 -4.23
CA ASP A 110 7.06 5.76 -2.83
C ASP A 110 7.36 4.26 -2.65
N LEU A 111 8.58 3.97 -2.20
CA LEU A 111 9.04 2.61 -1.91
C LEU A 111 8.55 2.09 -0.55
N THR A 112 8.08 2.96 0.34
CA THR A 112 7.80 2.66 1.76
C THR A 112 6.31 2.54 2.10
N GLY A 113 5.42 3.09 1.29
CA GLY A 113 3.97 2.95 1.48
C GLY A 113 3.50 1.50 1.38
N SER A 114 2.69 1.03 2.35
CA SER A 114 2.10 -0.32 2.31
C SER A 114 0.79 -0.37 1.52
N PHE A 115 0.22 0.78 1.15
CA PHE A 115 -1.06 0.88 0.45
C PHE A 115 -0.94 0.63 -1.04
N ARG A 116 -1.20 -0.62 -1.44
CA ARG A 116 -0.92 -1.11 -2.78
C ARG A 116 -1.96 -2.10 -3.26
N LEU A 117 -2.33 -1.97 -4.52
CA LEU A 117 -3.08 -2.94 -5.29
C LEU A 117 -2.09 -3.78 -6.10
N TYR A 118 -2.24 -5.09 -6.03
CA TYR A 118 -1.45 -6.05 -6.79
C TYR A 118 -2.35 -6.97 -7.60
N ARG A 119 -1.87 -7.42 -8.74
CA ARG A 119 -2.34 -8.72 -9.28
C ARG A 119 -1.91 -9.85 -8.35
N LYS A 120 -2.79 -10.84 -8.16
CA LYS A 120 -2.56 -11.94 -7.23
C LYS A 120 -1.32 -12.78 -7.56
N ASN A 121 -1.05 -13.04 -8.85
CA ASN A 121 0.15 -13.74 -9.30
C ASN A 121 1.43 -12.96 -8.99
N VAL A 122 1.40 -11.63 -9.13
CA VAL A 122 2.52 -10.72 -8.87
C VAL A 122 2.86 -10.67 -7.37
N LEU A 123 1.84 -10.61 -6.50
CA LEU A 123 2.05 -10.50 -5.06
C LEU A 123 2.69 -11.76 -4.43
N LYS A 124 2.46 -12.93 -5.02
CA LYS A 124 3.11 -14.18 -4.59
C LYS A 124 4.63 -14.11 -4.70
N ASP A 125 5.13 -13.42 -5.72
CA ASP A 125 6.56 -13.33 -6.02
C ASP A 125 7.24 -12.12 -5.34
N LEU A 126 6.45 -11.13 -4.90
CA LEU A 126 6.92 -9.83 -4.44
C LEU A 126 6.79 -9.57 -2.95
N MET A 127 6.58 -10.60 -2.15
CA MET A 127 6.30 -10.46 -0.71
C MET A 127 7.36 -9.71 0.10
N GLU A 128 8.53 -9.41 -0.47
CA GLU A 128 9.63 -8.79 0.25
C GLU A 128 10.13 -7.45 -0.28
N MET A 129 9.85 -7.00 -1.52
CA MET A 129 10.42 -5.72 -1.99
C MET A 129 9.88 -5.23 -3.35
N MET A 130 9.48 -3.96 -3.43
CA MET A 130 9.27 -3.22 -4.70
C MET A 130 10.52 -3.23 -5.60
N PHE A 131 11.70 -3.32 -4.99
CA PHE A 131 12.95 -3.51 -5.73
C PHE A 131 12.95 -4.80 -6.58
N ARG A 132 12.34 -5.89 -6.08
CA ARG A 132 12.17 -7.11 -6.86
C ARG A 132 11.13 -6.91 -7.97
N ALA A 133 10.12 -6.08 -7.74
CA ALA A 133 9.09 -5.79 -8.75
C ALA A 133 9.70 -5.21 -10.02
N LYS A 134 10.55 -4.19 -9.85
CA LYS A 134 11.30 -3.59 -10.95
C LYS A 134 12.28 -4.60 -11.58
N LYS A 135 13.02 -5.36 -10.78
CA LYS A 135 13.97 -6.37 -11.27
C LYS A 135 13.29 -7.49 -12.08
N MET A 136 12.02 -7.77 -11.79
CA MET A 136 11.19 -8.76 -12.50
C MET A 136 10.43 -8.16 -13.70
N GLY A 137 10.57 -6.86 -13.97
CA GLY A 137 9.93 -6.19 -15.10
C GLY A 137 8.44 -5.89 -14.93
N PHE A 138 7.92 -5.92 -13.70
CA PHE A 138 6.51 -5.60 -13.45
C PHE A 138 6.23 -4.10 -13.61
N SER A 139 5.07 -3.80 -14.20
CA SER A 139 4.59 -2.45 -14.43
C SER A 139 3.94 -1.85 -13.18
N VAL A 140 4.25 -0.59 -12.86
CA VAL A 140 3.77 0.09 -11.65
C VAL A 140 3.09 1.41 -12.01
N GLY A 141 1.83 1.56 -11.60
CA GLY A 141 1.10 2.82 -11.62
C GLY A 141 1.08 3.49 -10.25
N GLU A 142 0.86 4.80 -10.21
CA GLU A 142 0.81 5.56 -8.97
C GLU A 142 -0.48 6.39 -8.84
N VAL A 143 -1.13 6.29 -7.69
CA VAL A 143 -2.25 7.15 -7.31
C VAL A 143 -1.79 8.10 -6.21
N PRO A 144 -1.91 9.43 -6.39
CA PRO A 144 -1.62 10.37 -5.31
C PRO A 144 -2.60 10.18 -4.15
N ILE A 145 -2.08 10.00 -2.94
CA ILE A 145 -2.90 9.86 -1.73
C ILE A 145 -2.58 10.97 -0.73
N GLU A 146 -3.59 11.38 0.02
CA GLU A 146 -3.41 12.20 1.21
C GLU A 146 -3.12 11.28 2.40
N PHE A 147 -1.93 11.39 2.96
CA PHE A 147 -1.59 10.67 4.19
C PHE A 147 -1.95 11.56 5.38
N VAL A 148 -2.97 11.15 6.13
CA VAL A 148 -3.41 11.85 7.34
C VAL A 148 -2.71 11.20 8.53
N ASP A 149 -2.20 12.01 9.47
CA ASP A 149 -1.67 11.48 10.72
C ASP A 149 -2.73 10.65 11.46
N ARG A 150 -2.29 9.57 12.11
CA ARG A 150 -3.15 8.57 12.77
C ARG A 150 -4.15 9.26 13.70
N PHE A 151 -5.43 8.89 13.59
CA PHE A 151 -6.47 9.37 14.51
C PHE A 151 -6.42 8.70 15.89
N TYR A 152 -5.91 7.45 16.00
CA TYR A 152 -5.83 6.68 17.25
C TYR A 152 -4.63 5.72 17.31
N GLY A 153 -3.95 5.64 18.47
CA GLY A 153 -2.95 4.61 18.82
C GLY A 153 -1.48 5.08 18.88
N GLU A 154 -0.65 4.40 19.69
CA GLU A 154 0.80 4.65 19.79
C GLU A 154 1.58 3.84 18.74
N SER A 155 2.70 4.40 18.26
CA SER A 155 3.59 3.69 17.33
C SER A 155 4.25 2.50 18.02
N LYS A 156 4.28 1.37 17.33
CA LYS A 156 5.07 0.19 17.74
C LYS A 156 6.49 0.29 17.24
#